data_AF-A0A5A7MNM7-F1
#
_entry.id   AF-A0A5A7MNM7-F1
#
_cell.length_a   1.000
_cell.length_b   1.000
_cell.length_c   1.000
_cell.angle_alpha   90.00
_cell.angle_beta   90.00
_cell.angle_gamma   90.00
#
_symmetry.space_group_name_H-M   'P 1'
#
loop_
_entity.id
_entity.type
_entity.pdbx_description
1 polymer ?
#
loop_
_entity_poly.entity_id
_entity_poly.type
_entity_poly.pdbx_seq_one_letter_code
_entity_poly.pdbx_strand_id
1 'polypeptide(L)'
;MIHQPIARKAAFPRIARTALRGSALVLCLAALSACTSQPVERQARVNTNIDEPNAPLFAVAQRLADAGQHAAAIPLYRQAWSEGGQEKADVLAALARSFAAVGQYAKAEETLLLAAGKNSSSAAVQLGLGEVNLAFGRPQMALDNFDAALRSGGGAQAQSGRAVALDALGRHSDALAAHALAVRQGGDDVNMRSNLALSHALYGDHQAAIDLLKQVVADPKAQAQHRQNLVLAYVLAGDMEKAGEMARVDLDNQSASETLLFFRELAALPPSERVKVLILGAQEPERTLSDEGILVFDETDDKKAAAKRLVTEPEPEPEPEPEPIPEPEPVGLPPLIEPEGWSVQVAAYRTKDQLIRGQKYYWDKYRIILEPLEPRRSEVDFGERKAPPGGFFYRLNAGPLRDLQQAREVCADLKAAGAPCWIRPPEPVEGRLPAAHKEP
;
A
#
# COMPACT_ATOMS: atom_id res chain seq x y z
N MET A 1 51.38 11.45 -63.32
CA MET A 1 51.77 10.61 -62.15
C MET A 1 51.57 11.41 -60.89
N ILE A 2 51.19 10.71 -59.82
CA ILE A 2 51.02 11.12 -58.40
C ILE A 2 49.62 11.61 -58.01
N HIS A 3 48.92 10.66 -57.38
CA HIS A 3 47.72 10.72 -56.55
C HIS A 3 47.95 11.42 -55.20
N GLN A 4 46.88 11.97 -54.60
CA GLN A 4 46.61 12.01 -53.15
C GLN A 4 45.08 12.20 -52.89
N PRO A 5 44.56 11.86 -51.68
CA PRO A 5 43.40 10.96 -51.56
C PRO A 5 42.07 11.58 -51.09
N ILE A 6 41.01 10.77 -51.24
CA ILE A 6 39.60 11.01 -50.90
C ILE A 6 39.31 10.61 -49.45
N ALA A 7 38.76 11.52 -48.64
CA ALA A 7 38.21 11.22 -47.31
C ALA A 7 36.71 10.88 -47.42
N ARG A 8 36.32 9.64 -47.11
CA ARG A 8 34.94 9.23 -46.88
C ARG A 8 34.60 9.35 -45.40
N LYS A 9 33.63 10.22 -45.05
CA LYS A 9 32.97 10.21 -43.73
C LYS A 9 31.91 9.11 -43.73
N ALA A 10 32.07 8.11 -42.87
CA ALA A 10 31.06 7.09 -42.60
C ALA A 10 30.03 7.62 -41.60
N ALA A 11 28.76 7.37 -41.89
CA ALA A 11 27.61 7.69 -41.05
C ALA A 11 27.46 6.62 -39.94
N PHE A 12 27.22 7.06 -38.71
CA PHE A 12 26.74 6.21 -37.62
C PHE A 12 25.22 6.39 -37.46
N PRO A 13 24.43 5.30 -37.32
CA PRO A 13 23.01 5.41 -37.05
C PRO A 13 22.76 5.75 -35.57
N ARG A 14 21.80 6.65 -35.33
CA ARG A 14 21.24 6.94 -34.00
C ARG A 14 20.39 5.76 -33.55
N ILE A 15 20.81 5.06 -32.51
CA ILE A 15 19.99 4.05 -31.84
C ILE A 15 19.02 4.76 -30.90
N ALA A 16 17.73 4.46 -31.09
CA ALA A 16 16.62 4.98 -30.32
C ALA A 16 16.65 4.47 -28.86
N ARG A 17 16.46 5.37 -27.91
CA ARG A 17 16.21 5.04 -26.50
C ARG A 17 14.81 4.43 -26.38
N THR A 18 14.72 3.11 -26.28
CA THR A 18 13.50 2.42 -25.83
C THR A 18 13.40 2.58 -24.32
N ALA A 19 12.43 3.35 -23.86
CA ALA A 19 12.08 3.45 -22.44
C ALA A 19 11.41 2.14 -21.99
N LEU A 20 12.17 1.30 -21.31
CA LEU A 20 11.64 0.15 -20.59
C LEU A 20 10.92 0.69 -19.34
N ARG A 21 9.59 0.60 -19.32
CA ARG A 21 8.79 0.85 -18.12
C ARG A 21 8.97 -0.35 -17.18
N GLY A 22 9.92 -0.24 -16.26
CA GLY A 22 10.07 -1.16 -15.14
C GLY A 22 9.02 -0.85 -14.09
N SER A 23 8.14 -1.81 -13.81
CA SER A 23 7.26 -1.81 -12.65
C SER A 23 8.10 -2.07 -11.39
N ALA A 24 8.56 -0.99 -10.77
CA ALA A 24 9.22 -1.04 -9.47
C ALA A 24 8.17 -1.33 -8.39
N LEU A 25 8.31 -2.49 -7.76
CA LEU A 25 7.54 -2.92 -6.60
C LEU A 25 7.85 -1.95 -5.44
N VAL A 26 6.93 -1.03 -5.14
CA VAL A 26 7.03 -0.13 -3.97
C VAL A 26 6.89 -0.98 -2.71
N LEU A 27 8.02 -1.38 -2.14
CA LEU A 27 8.10 -2.13 -0.89
C LEU A 27 8.88 -1.33 0.16
N CYS A 28 8.49 -0.07 0.38
CA CYS A 28 9.00 0.75 1.50
C CYS A 28 8.01 1.88 1.83
N LEU A 29 6.93 1.52 2.54
CA LEU A 29 6.15 2.42 3.40
C LEU A 29 5.30 1.57 4.38
N ALA A 30 5.96 0.67 5.11
CA ALA A 30 5.36 -0.06 6.23
C ALA A 30 5.99 0.37 7.57
N ALA A 31 6.37 1.64 7.70
CA ALA A 31 6.66 2.25 8.99
C ALA A 31 5.37 2.63 9.76
N LEU A 32 4.17 2.46 9.17
CA LEU A 32 2.88 2.73 9.83
C LEU A 32 1.73 1.75 9.50
N SER A 33 2.01 0.61 8.88
CA SER A 33 0.96 -0.40 8.65
C SER A 33 1.11 -1.56 9.63
N ALA A 34 0.28 -1.52 10.67
CA ALA A 34 -0.15 -2.71 11.36
C ALA A 34 -0.81 -3.68 10.35
N CYS A 35 -0.28 -4.90 10.33
CA CYS A 35 -0.94 -6.16 9.97
C CYS A 35 -1.50 -6.30 8.54
N THR A 36 -0.76 -7.04 7.72
CA THR A 36 -1.36 -7.97 6.75
C THR A 36 -0.96 -9.40 7.16
N SER A 37 -1.87 -10.12 7.83
CA SER A 37 -1.76 -11.57 8.03
C SER A 37 -2.92 -12.25 7.31
N GLN A 38 -2.59 -13.20 6.44
CA GLN A 38 -3.53 -14.15 5.83
C GLN A 38 -4.18 -15.05 6.89
N PRO A 39 -5.34 -15.67 6.56
CA PRO A 39 -6.21 -16.29 7.54
C PRO A 39 -5.64 -17.63 8.00
N VAL A 40 -5.19 -17.70 9.24
CA VAL A 40 -5.12 -18.98 9.95
C VAL A 40 -6.50 -19.19 10.54
N GLU A 41 -7.25 -20.14 9.98
CA GLU A 41 -8.39 -20.77 10.65
C GLU A 41 -7.89 -21.46 11.92
N ARG A 42 -7.80 -20.69 13.01
CA ARG A 42 -7.97 -21.23 14.35
C ARG A 42 -9.19 -20.56 14.93
N GLN A 43 -10.24 -21.36 15.10
CA GLN A 43 -11.40 -21.02 15.93
C GLN A 43 -10.95 -20.81 17.38
N ALA A 44 -10.26 -19.71 17.64
CA ALA A 44 -10.29 -19.09 18.95
C ALA A 44 -11.60 -18.32 18.97
N ARG A 45 -12.60 -18.85 19.70
CA ARG A 45 -13.78 -18.08 20.10
C ARG A 45 -13.29 -16.87 20.89
N VAL A 46 -13.02 -15.77 20.20
CA VAL A 46 -13.00 -14.45 20.83
C VAL A 46 -14.45 -14.16 21.15
N ASN A 47 -14.80 -14.21 22.43
CA ASN A 47 -16.08 -13.72 22.93
C ASN A 47 -16.15 -12.21 22.63
N THR A 48 -16.56 -11.85 21.42
CA THR A 48 -17.02 -10.50 21.14
C THR A 48 -18.39 -10.38 21.76
N ASN A 49 -18.46 -9.98 23.04
CA ASN A 49 -19.67 -9.37 23.58
C ASN A 49 -19.85 -8.03 22.83
N ILE A 50 -20.51 -8.09 21.67
CA ILE A 50 -20.99 -6.93 20.91
C ILE A 50 -22.38 -6.52 21.45
N ASP A 51 -22.93 -7.26 22.41
CA ASP A 51 -24.24 -7.02 23.03
C ASP A 51 -24.15 -6.14 24.28
N GLU A 52 -23.55 -4.95 24.18
CA GLU A 52 -23.86 -3.86 25.11
C GLU A 52 -24.61 -2.76 24.36
N PRO A 53 -25.94 -2.65 24.53
CA PRO A 53 -26.79 -1.69 23.83
C PRO A 53 -26.43 -0.21 24.06
N ASN A 54 -25.46 0.10 24.93
CA ASN A 54 -25.08 1.45 25.34
C ASN A 54 -23.56 1.71 25.29
N ALA A 55 -22.76 0.88 24.61
CA ALA A 55 -21.32 1.15 24.51
C ALA A 55 -21.08 2.46 23.72
N PRO A 56 -20.28 3.42 24.24
CA PRO A 56 -20.01 4.66 23.54
C PRO A 56 -19.33 4.36 22.20
N LEU A 57 -19.74 5.05 21.12
CA LEU A 57 -19.28 4.80 19.75
C LEU A 57 -17.75 4.76 19.62
N PHE A 58 -17.06 5.57 20.42
CA PHE A 58 -15.60 5.58 20.50
C PHE A 58 -15.02 4.21 20.89
N ALA A 59 -15.58 3.54 21.90
CA ALA A 59 -15.12 2.22 22.34
C ALA A 59 -15.38 1.12 21.31
N VAL A 60 -16.48 1.21 20.54
CA VAL A 60 -16.74 0.30 19.41
C VAL A 60 -15.70 0.54 18.31
N ALA A 61 -15.44 1.79 17.96
CA ALA A 61 -14.42 2.16 16.97
C ALA A 61 -13.01 1.72 17.39
N GLN A 62 -12.66 1.83 18.67
CA GLN A 62 -11.39 1.34 19.22
C GLN A 62 -11.24 -0.16 19.04
N ARG A 63 -12.25 -0.96 19.41
CA ARG A 63 -12.19 -2.42 19.23
C ARG A 63 -12.01 -2.83 17.77
N LEU A 64 -12.68 -2.14 16.84
CA LEU A 64 -12.48 -2.37 15.41
C LEU A 64 -11.05 -2.02 14.98
N ALA A 65 -10.52 -0.88 15.43
CA ALA A 65 -9.16 -0.47 15.13
C ALA A 65 -8.11 -1.44 15.72
N ASP A 66 -8.30 -1.91 16.95
CA ASP A 66 -7.43 -2.90 17.61
C ASP A 66 -7.46 -4.27 16.89
N ALA A 67 -8.58 -4.58 16.23
CA ALA A 67 -8.72 -5.73 15.34
C ALA A 67 -8.19 -5.48 13.91
N GLY A 68 -7.54 -4.34 13.66
CA GLY A 68 -7.01 -3.94 12.35
C GLY A 68 -8.05 -3.43 11.36
N GLN A 69 -9.34 -3.37 11.75
CA GLN A 69 -10.45 -2.95 10.89
C GLN A 69 -10.58 -1.42 10.83
N HIS A 70 -9.48 -0.73 10.53
CA HIS A 70 -9.40 0.74 10.52
C HIS A 70 -10.40 1.40 9.58
N ALA A 71 -10.65 0.80 8.41
CA ALA A 71 -11.65 1.33 7.46
C ALA A 71 -13.07 1.35 8.04
N ALA A 72 -13.44 0.33 8.81
CA ALA A 72 -14.73 0.25 9.48
C ALA A 72 -14.79 1.15 10.73
N ALA A 73 -13.66 1.38 11.40
CA ALA A 73 -13.57 2.26 12.56
C ALA A 73 -13.74 3.75 12.22
N ILE A 74 -13.26 4.21 11.05
CA ILE A 74 -13.31 5.63 10.62
C ILE A 74 -14.70 6.28 10.71
N PRO A 75 -15.79 5.72 10.13
CA PRO A 75 -17.11 6.34 10.22
C PRO A 75 -17.62 6.43 11.66
N LEU A 76 -17.31 5.45 12.50
CA LEU A 76 -17.69 5.46 13.92
C LEU A 76 -16.92 6.53 14.70
N TYR A 77 -15.62 6.71 14.44
CA TYR A 77 -14.85 7.81 15.03
C TYR A 77 -15.37 9.18 14.59
N ARG A 78 -15.77 9.36 13.33
CA ARG A 78 -16.38 10.61 12.84
C ARG A 78 -17.71 10.89 13.54
N GLN A 79 -18.53 9.86 13.72
CA GLN A 79 -19.79 9.98 14.42
C GLN A 79 -19.58 10.31 15.91
N ALA A 80 -18.68 9.58 16.59
CA ALA A 80 -18.29 9.85 17.98
C ALA A 80 -17.77 11.29 18.17
N TRP A 81 -17.03 11.82 17.18
CA TRP A 81 -16.60 13.21 17.19
C TRP A 81 -17.77 14.20 17.03
N SER A 82 -18.75 13.89 16.18
CA SER A 82 -19.92 14.75 15.92
C SER A 82 -20.93 14.80 17.08
N GLU A 83 -21.08 13.71 17.85
CA GLU A 83 -22.03 13.60 18.95
C GLU A 83 -21.57 14.33 20.23
N GLY A 84 -20.26 14.61 20.35
CA GLY A 84 -19.71 15.51 21.36
C GLY A 84 -19.45 14.90 22.76
N GLY A 85 -18.28 15.21 23.32
CA GLY A 85 -17.84 14.85 24.69
C GLY A 85 -16.55 15.61 25.09
N GLN A 86 -16.04 15.44 26.31
CA GLN A 86 -14.82 16.12 26.81
C GLN A 86 -13.51 15.65 26.13
N GLU A 87 -13.49 14.48 25.49
CA GLU A 87 -12.28 13.85 24.90
C GLU A 87 -12.14 14.09 23.38
N LYS A 88 -12.45 15.29 22.88
CA LYS A 88 -12.40 15.59 21.43
C LYS A 88 -11.03 15.34 20.80
N ALA A 89 -9.95 15.52 21.57
CA ALA A 89 -8.60 15.35 21.05
C ALA A 89 -8.21 13.88 20.84
N ASP A 90 -8.60 13.00 21.75
CA ASP A 90 -8.21 11.58 21.67
C ASP A 90 -9.05 10.82 20.64
N VAL A 91 -10.32 11.21 20.45
CA VAL A 91 -11.15 10.75 19.32
C VAL A 91 -10.51 11.15 17.98
N LEU A 92 -10.07 12.41 17.84
CA LEU A 92 -9.41 12.88 16.63
C LEU A 92 -8.05 12.19 16.41
N ALA A 93 -7.28 11.95 17.48
CA ALA A 93 -6.04 11.19 17.39
C ALA A 93 -6.29 9.74 16.94
N ALA A 94 -7.33 9.07 17.46
CA ALA A 94 -7.69 7.72 17.06
C ALA A 94 -8.23 7.64 15.61
N LEU A 95 -9.01 8.65 15.20
CA LEU A 95 -9.44 8.82 13.81
C LEU A 95 -8.23 8.98 12.88
N ALA A 96 -7.29 9.85 13.25
CA ALA A 96 -6.08 10.09 12.47
C ALA A 96 -5.20 8.84 12.37
N ARG A 97 -5.02 8.07 13.46
CA ARG A 97 -4.34 6.77 13.41
C ARG A 97 -5.03 5.81 12.43
N SER A 98 -6.36 5.79 12.41
CA SER A 98 -7.11 4.97 11.45
C SER A 98 -6.95 5.45 10.01
N PHE A 99 -6.85 6.77 9.77
CA PHE A 99 -6.49 7.30 8.45
C PHE A 99 -5.08 6.92 8.02
N ALA A 100 -4.09 7.03 8.92
CA ALA A 100 -2.71 6.63 8.65
C ALA A 100 -2.61 5.13 8.31
N ALA A 101 -3.28 4.27 9.08
CA ALA A 101 -3.29 2.83 8.85
C ALA A 101 -3.87 2.41 7.48
N VAL A 102 -4.77 3.21 6.91
CA VAL A 102 -5.32 3.00 5.54
C VAL A 102 -4.59 3.82 4.47
N GLY A 103 -3.41 4.37 4.78
CA GLY A 103 -2.56 5.12 3.85
C GLY A 103 -3.00 6.56 3.57
N GLN A 104 -4.02 7.07 4.26
CA GLN A 104 -4.53 8.44 4.09
C GLN A 104 -3.77 9.45 4.99
N TYR A 105 -2.45 9.50 4.86
CA TYR A 105 -1.57 10.32 5.71
C TYR A 105 -1.90 11.82 5.68
N ALA A 106 -2.30 12.38 4.53
CA ALA A 106 -2.71 13.79 4.44
C ALA A 106 -3.96 14.10 5.28
N LYS A 107 -4.94 13.19 5.30
CA LYS A 107 -6.14 13.35 6.15
C LYS A 107 -5.81 13.12 7.63
N ALA A 108 -4.87 12.22 7.92
CA ALA A 108 -4.36 12.04 9.28
C ALA A 108 -3.73 13.34 9.79
N GLU A 109 -2.87 13.98 8.99
CA GLU A 109 -2.25 15.28 9.33
C GLU A 109 -3.30 16.36 9.60
N GLU A 110 -4.25 16.56 8.68
CA GLU A 110 -5.34 17.54 8.83
C GLU A 110 -6.13 17.31 10.13
N THR A 111 -6.47 16.04 10.42
CA THR A 111 -7.24 15.64 11.60
C THR A 111 -6.45 15.93 12.89
N LEU A 112 -5.14 15.66 12.89
CA LEU A 112 -4.27 15.91 14.05
C LEU A 112 -4.00 17.39 14.28
N LEU A 113 -3.82 18.18 13.20
CA LEU A 113 -3.68 19.63 13.28
C LEU A 113 -4.96 20.28 13.82
N LEU A 114 -6.13 19.78 13.42
CA LEU A 114 -7.41 20.18 14.00
C LEU A 114 -7.48 19.86 15.50
N ALA A 115 -6.97 18.70 15.93
CA ALA A 115 -6.91 18.32 17.34
C ALA A 115 -5.95 19.22 18.14
N ALA A 116 -4.77 19.51 17.59
CA ALA A 116 -3.75 20.36 18.19
C ALA A 116 -4.23 21.82 18.33
N GLY A 117 -4.88 22.36 17.29
CA GLY A 117 -5.42 23.74 17.27
C GLY A 117 -6.51 24.01 18.31
N LYS A 118 -7.02 22.98 18.98
CA LYS A 118 -7.93 23.11 20.13
C LYS A 118 -7.19 23.17 21.47
N ASN A 119 -5.92 23.61 21.46
CA ASN A 119 -5.00 23.69 22.61
C ASN A 119 -4.83 22.35 23.34
N SER A 120 -4.93 21.24 22.60
CA SER A 120 -4.70 19.92 23.19
C SER A 120 -3.19 19.68 23.29
N SER A 121 -2.67 19.62 24.52
CA SER A 121 -1.36 19.06 24.81
C SER A 121 -1.40 17.53 24.88
N SER A 122 -2.41 16.86 24.31
CA SER A 122 -2.56 15.40 24.37
C SER A 122 -1.32 14.70 23.79
N ALA A 123 -0.76 13.78 24.58
CA ALA A 123 0.33 12.94 24.13
C ALA A 123 -0.05 12.13 22.88
N ALA A 124 -1.31 11.69 22.76
CA ALA A 124 -1.79 10.93 21.61
C ALA A 124 -1.81 11.76 20.31
N VAL A 125 -2.13 13.06 20.40
CA VAL A 125 -2.10 13.97 19.24
C VAL A 125 -0.66 14.20 18.80
N GLN A 126 0.24 14.48 19.73
CA GLN A 126 1.65 14.71 19.42
C GLN A 126 2.32 13.45 18.87
N LEU A 127 2.00 12.28 19.42
CA LEU A 127 2.45 10.99 18.91
C LEU A 127 2.01 10.79 17.45
N GLY A 128 0.73 11.01 17.14
CA GLY A 128 0.21 10.88 15.78
C GLY A 128 0.84 11.88 14.80
N LEU A 129 1.10 13.12 15.23
CA LEU A 129 1.82 14.10 14.40
C LEU A 129 3.25 13.65 14.12
N GLY A 130 3.92 13.05 15.10
CA GLY A 130 5.25 12.47 14.93
C GLY A 130 5.27 11.36 13.88
N GLU A 131 4.34 10.42 14.00
CA GLU A 131 4.14 9.32 13.04
C GLU A 131 3.91 9.84 11.61
N VAL A 132 2.97 10.77 11.44
CA VAL A 132 2.65 11.34 10.11
C VAL A 132 3.81 12.14 9.54
N ASN A 133 4.57 12.88 10.36
CA ASN A 133 5.76 13.60 9.91
C ASN A 133 6.87 12.64 9.46
N LEU A 134 7.04 11.46 10.11
CA LEU A 134 7.94 10.42 9.59
C LEU A 134 7.50 9.92 8.22
N ALA A 135 6.21 9.64 8.04
CA ALA A 135 5.66 9.21 6.75
C ALA A 135 5.87 10.22 5.63
N PHE A 136 5.90 11.52 5.95
CA PHE A 136 6.20 12.59 4.99
C PHE A 136 7.68 12.89 4.82
N GLY A 137 8.57 12.11 5.41
CA GLY A 137 10.01 12.33 5.30
C GLY A 137 10.51 13.56 6.08
N ARG A 138 9.82 13.96 7.14
CA ARG A 138 10.13 15.13 7.99
C ARG A 138 10.62 14.70 9.39
N PRO A 139 11.79 14.04 9.50
CA PRO A 139 12.21 13.41 10.75
C PRO A 139 12.53 14.39 11.88
N GLN A 140 12.97 15.62 11.58
CA GLN A 140 13.19 16.63 12.61
C GLN A 140 11.87 17.08 13.25
N MET A 141 10.85 17.36 12.44
CA MET A 141 9.51 17.69 12.96
C MET A 141 8.93 16.53 13.75
N ALA A 142 9.10 15.30 13.25
CA ALA A 142 8.67 14.11 13.96
C ALA A 142 9.33 13.98 15.34
N LEU A 143 10.65 14.20 15.43
CA LEU A 143 11.38 14.20 16.69
C LEU A 143 10.80 15.22 17.67
N ASP A 144 10.56 16.45 17.22
CA ASP A 144 10.00 17.52 18.05
C ASP A 144 8.59 17.15 18.58
N ASN A 145 7.77 16.50 17.74
CA ASN A 145 6.46 15.99 18.11
C ASN A 145 6.55 14.82 19.11
N PHE A 146 7.44 13.85 18.93
CA PHE A 146 7.62 12.77 19.90
C PHE A 146 8.14 13.29 21.24
N ASP A 147 9.07 14.24 21.24
CA ASP A 147 9.54 14.89 22.46
C ASP A 147 8.40 15.65 23.16
N ALA A 148 7.49 16.29 22.40
CA ALA A 148 6.28 16.90 22.96
C ALA A 148 5.32 15.86 23.55
N ALA A 149 5.12 14.72 22.87
CA ALA A 149 4.29 13.63 23.37
C ALA A 149 4.83 13.10 24.72
N LEU A 150 6.14 12.92 24.83
CA LEU A 150 6.80 12.49 26.06
C LEU A 150 6.65 13.50 27.20
N ARG A 151 6.80 14.80 26.95
CA ARG A 151 6.54 15.85 27.95
C ARG A 151 5.11 15.84 28.45
N SER A 152 4.16 15.43 27.61
CA SER A 152 2.74 15.29 27.94
C SER A 152 2.35 13.93 28.54
N GLY A 153 3.32 13.10 28.95
CA GLY A 153 3.06 11.79 29.56
C GLY A 153 2.94 10.63 28.57
N GLY A 154 3.44 10.78 27.34
CA GLY A 154 3.57 9.69 26.38
C GLY A 154 4.47 8.56 26.90
N GLY A 155 4.07 7.31 26.62
CA GLY A 155 4.78 6.11 27.06
C GLY A 155 5.74 5.53 26.04
N ALA A 156 5.88 4.20 26.07
CA ALA A 156 6.84 3.44 25.26
C ALA A 156 6.72 3.70 23.74
N GLN A 157 5.51 3.89 23.21
CA GLN A 157 5.30 4.17 21.78
C GLN A 157 5.91 5.51 21.36
N ALA A 158 5.82 6.56 22.18
CA ALA A 158 6.44 7.84 21.90
C ALA A 158 7.97 7.75 21.98
N GLN A 159 8.52 6.94 22.90
CA GLN A 159 9.95 6.65 22.93
C GLN A 159 10.42 5.88 21.68
N SER A 160 9.63 4.90 21.22
CA SER A 160 9.95 4.14 20.01
C SER A 160 9.91 5.06 18.78
N GLY A 161 8.89 5.91 18.63
CA GLY A 161 8.82 6.88 17.53
C GLY A 161 9.98 7.87 17.56
N ARG A 162 10.35 8.37 18.74
CA ARG A 162 11.53 9.21 18.95
C ARG A 162 12.80 8.51 18.46
N ALA A 163 12.98 7.24 18.78
CA ALA A 163 14.13 6.46 18.36
C ALA A 163 14.22 6.34 16.82
N VAL A 164 13.10 6.03 16.15
CA VAL A 164 13.02 5.97 14.68
C VAL A 164 13.32 7.33 14.04
N ALA A 165 12.84 8.43 14.63
CA ALA A 165 13.18 9.77 14.14
C ALA A 165 14.68 10.08 14.28
N LEU A 166 15.32 9.64 15.37
CA LEU A 166 16.75 9.79 15.58
C LEU A 166 17.57 8.92 14.61
N ASP A 167 17.13 7.70 14.34
CA ASP A 167 17.69 6.84 13.29
C ASP A 167 17.66 7.59 11.93
N ALA A 168 16.49 8.11 11.53
CA ALA A 168 16.34 8.85 10.27
C ALA A 168 17.22 10.12 10.18
N LEU A 169 17.55 10.73 11.32
CA LEU A 169 18.47 11.87 11.42
C LEU A 169 19.95 11.46 11.47
N GLY A 170 20.26 10.17 11.52
CA GLY A 170 21.63 9.67 11.65
C GLY A 170 22.20 9.75 13.08
N ARG A 171 21.38 10.04 14.09
CA ARG A 171 21.78 10.21 15.49
C ARG A 171 21.80 8.87 16.23
N HIS A 172 22.67 7.98 15.78
CA HIS A 172 22.67 6.57 16.18
C HIS A 172 22.72 6.32 17.69
N SER A 173 23.65 6.95 18.42
CA SER A 173 23.80 6.74 19.87
C SER A 173 22.53 7.13 20.62
N ASP A 174 21.89 8.22 20.21
CA ASP A 174 20.66 8.72 20.81
C ASP A 174 19.48 7.80 20.46
N ALA A 175 19.46 7.25 19.23
CA ALA A 175 18.45 6.33 18.77
C ALA A 175 18.49 5.01 19.55
N LEU A 176 19.67 4.40 19.73
CA LEU A 176 19.82 3.19 20.54
C LEU A 176 19.38 3.40 22.00
N ALA A 177 19.76 4.55 22.59
CA ALA A 177 19.32 4.89 23.95
C ALA A 177 17.79 5.01 24.06
N ALA A 178 17.15 5.61 23.05
CA ALA A 178 15.71 5.75 22.97
C ALA A 178 14.99 4.41 22.74
N HIS A 179 15.49 3.57 21.83
CA HIS A 179 14.97 2.21 21.60
C HIS A 179 15.09 1.35 22.86
N ALA A 180 16.24 1.37 23.53
CA ALA A 180 16.43 0.63 24.78
C ALA A 180 15.47 1.10 25.88
N LEU A 181 15.17 2.40 25.95
CA LEU A 181 14.16 2.93 26.87
C LEU A 181 12.75 2.49 26.48
N ALA A 182 12.42 2.52 25.18
CA ALA A 182 11.13 2.05 24.66
C ALA A 182 10.90 0.57 25.01
N VAL A 183 11.88 -0.30 24.78
CA VAL A 183 11.81 -1.74 25.13
C VAL A 183 11.61 -1.93 26.64
N ARG A 184 12.34 -1.19 27.49
CA ARG A 184 12.16 -1.27 28.95
C ARG A 184 10.76 -0.85 29.41
N GLN A 185 10.15 0.13 28.74
CA GLN A 185 8.81 0.64 29.08
C GLN A 185 7.68 -0.19 28.46
N GLY A 186 7.89 -0.72 27.25
CA GLY A 186 6.91 -1.51 26.49
C GLY A 186 6.86 -2.97 26.91
N GLY A 187 7.82 -3.45 27.70
CA GLY A 187 7.85 -4.82 28.19
C GLY A 187 8.08 -5.82 27.06
N ASP A 188 7.13 -6.73 26.85
CA ASP A 188 7.23 -7.86 25.93
C ASP A 188 6.86 -7.52 24.46
N ASP A 189 6.80 -6.23 24.11
CA ASP A 189 6.47 -5.82 22.74
C ASP A 189 7.55 -6.29 21.75
N VAL A 190 7.16 -7.23 20.87
CA VAL A 190 8.02 -7.84 19.85
C VAL A 190 8.49 -6.83 18.81
N ASN A 191 7.67 -5.83 18.48
CA ASN A 191 8.00 -4.80 17.49
C ASN A 191 9.09 -3.87 18.03
N MET A 192 9.01 -3.48 19.31
CA MET A 192 10.03 -2.62 19.92
C MET A 192 11.39 -3.31 20.00
N ARG A 193 11.41 -4.61 20.34
CA ARG A 193 12.63 -5.42 20.32
C ARG A 193 13.20 -5.56 18.90
N SER A 194 12.34 -5.76 17.91
CA SER A 194 12.72 -5.82 16.49
C SER A 194 13.29 -4.50 15.98
N ASN A 195 12.69 -3.36 16.32
CA ASN A 195 13.15 -2.03 15.92
C ASN A 195 14.53 -1.71 16.52
N LEU A 196 14.75 -2.05 17.80
CA LEU A 196 16.07 -1.94 18.43
C LEU A 196 17.11 -2.76 17.66
N ALA A 197 16.80 -4.02 17.37
CA ALA A 197 17.71 -4.91 16.66
C ALA A 197 17.99 -4.44 15.22
N LEU A 198 16.98 -3.90 14.54
CA LEU A 198 17.15 -3.30 13.23
C LEU A 198 18.07 -2.07 13.27
N SER A 199 17.96 -1.22 14.30
CA SER A 199 18.91 -0.11 14.50
C SER A 199 20.34 -0.63 14.70
N HIS A 200 20.57 -1.68 15.50
CA HIS A 200 21.89 -2.33 15.58
C HIS A 200 22.39 -2.80 14.22
N ALA A 201 21.54 -3.45 13.41
CA ALA A 201 21.93 -3.96 12.10
C ALA A 201 22.36 -2.83 11.16
N LEU A 202 21.58 -1.76 11.08
CA LEU A 202 21.81 -0.67 10.12
C LEU A 202 23.11 0.10 10.38
N TYR A 203 23.57 0.11 11.63
CA TYR A 203 24.78 0.84 12.07
C TYR A 203 26.01 -0.05 12.32
N GLY A 204 25.98 -1.31 11.92
CA GLY A 204 27.17 -2.17 11.87
C GLY A 204 27.29 -3.20 13.00
N ASP A 205 26.41 -3.15 14.00
CA ASP A 205 26.40 -4.12 15.10
C ASP A 205 25.56 -5.35 14.74
N HIS A 206 25.97 -6.01 13.64
CA HIS A 206 25.18 -7.06 13.00
C HIS A 206 24.98 -8.28 13.90
N GLN A 207 25.98 -8.63 14.71
CA GLN A 207 25.89 -9.79 15.60
C GLN A 207 24.86 -9.57 16.71
N ALA A 208 24.89 -8.41 17.38
CA ALA A 208 23.88 -8.06 18.38
C ALA A 208 22.47 -8.02 17.75
N ALA A 209 22.35 -7.48 16.54
CA ALA A 209 21.09 -7.48 15.79
C ALA A 209 20.57 -8.90 15.54
N ILE A 210 21.41 -9.81 15.03
CA ILE A 210 21.04 -11.20 14.75
C ILE A 210 20.60 -11.91 16.04
N ASP A 211 21.34 -11.74 17.14
CA ASP A 211 21.03 -12.40 18.41
C ASP A 211 19.70 -11.93 19.00
N LEU A 212 19.39 -10.64 18.87
CA LEU A 212 18.09 -10.09 19.24
C LEU A 212 16.99 -10.57 18.29
N LEU A 213 17.20 -10.50 16.97
CA LEU A 213 16.19 -10.87 15.97
C LEU A 213 15.85 -12.37 15.99
N LYS A 214 16.80 -13.24 16.36
CA LYS A 214 16.50 -14.66 16.62
C LYS A 214 15.53 -14.84 17.78
N GLN A 215 15.68 -14.06 18.86
CA GLN A 215 14.75 -14.09 19.99
C GLN A 215 13.39 -13.52 19.58
N VAL A 216 13.37 -12.45 18.79
CA VAL A 216 12.14 -11.86 18.24
C VAL A 216 11.39 -12.86 17.37
N VAL A 217 12.07 -13.54 16.43
CA VAL A 217 11.43 -14.51 15.52
C VAL A 217 10.95 -15.77 16.23
N ALA A 218 11.53 -16.13 17.38
CA ALA A 218 11.07 -17.22 18.21
C ALA A 218 9.81 -16.88 19.03
N ASP A 219 9.42 -15.61 19.11
CA ASP A 219 8.22 -15.17 19.82
C ASP A 219 6.94 -15.58 19.09
N PRO A 220 5.91 -16.13 19.78
CA PRO A 220 4.64 -16.49 19.13
C PRO A 220 3.92 -15.32 18.45
N LYS A 221 4.21 -14.07 18.84
CA LYS A 221 3.64 -12.85 18.23
C LYS A 221 4.43 -12.40 16.98
N ALA A 222 5.49 -13.10 16.59
CA ALA A 222 6.34 -12.74 15.47
C ALA A 222 5.64 -12.92 14.11
N GLN A 223 5.45 -11.81 13.42
CA GLN A 223 5.00 -11.69 12.03
C GLN A 223 6.16 -11.76 11.01
N ALA A 224 5.82 -11.88 9.72
CA ALA A 224 6.77 -11.95 8.59
C ALA A 224 7.77 -10.77 8.55
N GLN A 225 7.34 -9.57 8.94
CA GLN A 225 8.22 -8.40 9.01
C GLN A 225 9.42 -8.61 9.95
N HIS A 226 9.25 -9.33 11.07
CA HIS A 226 10.35 -9.63 11.97
C HIS A 226 11.37 -10.58 11.35
N ARG A 227 10.89 -11.56 10.57
CA ARG A 227 11.75 -12.48 9.81
C ARG A 227 12.49 -11.75 8.71
N GLN A 228 11.84 -10.83 7.99
CA GLN A 228 12.46 -9.92 7.03
C GLN A 228 13.59 -9.09 7.65
N ASN A 229 13.39 -8.54 8.86
CA ASN A 229 14.46 -7.83 9.57
C ASN A 229 15.66 -8.74 9.89
N LEU A 230 15.41 -10.01 10.22
CA LEU A 230 16.47 -11.01 10.41
C LEU A 230 17.20 -11.35 9.09
N VAL A 231 16.47 -11.45 7.97
CA VAL A 231 17.08 -11.59 6.63
C VAL A 231 18.02 -10.41 6.36
N LEU A 232 17.56 -9.18 6.56
CA LEU A 232 18.39 -7.99 6.37
C LEU A 232 19.62 -8.00 7.27
N ALA A 233 19.48 -8.38 8.55
CA ALA A 233 20.61 -8.48 9.47
C ALA A 233 21.65 -9.52 9.00
N TYR A 234 21.21 -10.67 8.47
CA TYR A 234 22.10 -11.64 7.86
C TYR A 234 22.81 -11.11 6.61
N VAL A 235 22.09 -10.42 5.72
CA VAL A 235 22.70 -9.79 4.52
C VAL A 235 23.76 -8.77 4.93
N LEU A 236 23.47 -7.91 5.91
CA LEU A 236 24.42 -6.92 6.43
C LEU A 236 25.64 -7.58 7.11
N ALA A 237 25.46 -8.74 7.73
CA ALA A 237 26.55 -9.56 8.27
C ALA A 237 27.35 -10.33 7.20
N GLY A 238 26.91 -10.33 5.94
CA GLY A 238 27.50 -11.11 4.86
C GLY A 238 27.10 -12.60 4.85
N ASP A 239 26.14 -13.01 5.67
CA ASP A 239 25.67 -14.40 5.79
C ASP A 239 24.50 -14.67 4.82
N MET A 240 24.83 -14.70 3.52
CA MET A 240 23.84 -14.85 2.45
C MET A 240 23.11 -16.20 2.48
N GLU A 241 23.74 -17.24 3.02
CA GLU A 241 23.14 -18.57 3.17
C GLU A 241 21.98 -18.51 4.17
N LYS A 242 22.22 -18.04 5.40
CA LYS A 242 21.17 -17.90 6.41
C LYS A 242 20.10 -16.88 6.01
N ALA A 243 20.50 -15.82 5.30
CA ALA A 243 19.54 -14.86 4.75
C ALA A 243 18.55 -15.54 3.79
N GLY A 244 19.04 -16.36 2.86
CA GLY A 244 18.19 -17.09 1.90
C GLY A 244 17.38 -18.22 2.52
N GLU A 245 17.87 -18.90 3.55
CA GLU A 245 17.06 -19.83 4.35
C GLU A 245 15.90 -19.12 5.04
N MET A 246 16.17 -18.01 5.72
CA MET A 246 15.14 -17.25 6.45
C MET A 246 14.13 -16.60 5.50
N ALA A 247 14.57 -16.04 4.37
CA ALA A 247 13.67 -15.41 3.40
C ALA A 247 12.63 -16.39 2.84
N ARG A 248 13.06 -17.65 2.58
CA ARG A 248 12.19 -18.71 2.05
C ARG A 248 11.20 -19.29 3.07
N VAL A 249 11.22 -18.83 4.32
CA VAL A 249 10.17 -19.17 5.30
C VAL A 249 8.83 -18.55 4.88
N ASP A 250 8.85 -17.33 4.34
CA ASP A 250 7.65 -16.57 3.96
C ASP A 250 7.48 -16.38 2.45
N LEU A 251 8.55 -16.58 1.67
CA LEU A 251 8.62 -16.24 0.25
C LEU A 251 8.96 -17.45 -0.61
N ASP A 252 8.47 -17.46 -1.85
CA ASP A 252 8.97 -18.37 -2.88
C ASP A 252 10.44 -18.03 -3.26
N ASN A 253 11.09 -18.90 -4.05
CA ASN A 253 12.50 -18.73 -4.41
C ASN A 253 12.78 -17.44 -5.20
N GLN A 254 11.87 -17.02 -6.08
CA GLN A 254 12.03 -15.82 -6.88
C GLN A 254 11.90 -14.59 -5.97
N SER A 255 10.81 -14.51 -5.20
CA SER A 255 10.56 -13.41 -4.25
C SER A 255 11.66 -13.29 -3.20
N ALA A 256 12.20 -14.41 -2.72
CA ALA A 256 13.34 -14.43 -1.80
C ALA A 256 14.60 -13.89 -2.49
N SER A 257 14.88 -14.29 -3.74
CA SER A 257 16.01 -13.77 -4.51
C SER A 257 15.89 -12.26 -4.70
N GLU A 258 14.73 -11.77 -5.14
CA GLU A 258 14.45 -10.33 -5.31
C GLU A 258 14.60 -9.53 -4.00
N THR A 259 14.16 -10.10 -2.88
CA THR A 259 14.33 -9.47 -1.55
C THR A 259 15.81 -9.36 -1.16
N LEU A 260 16.58 -10.44 -1.34
CA LEU A 260 18.01 -10.44 -1.03
C LEU A 260 18.79 -9.46 -1.89
N LEU A 261 18.33 -9.21 -3.12
CA LEU A 261 18.90 -8.16 -3.99
C LEU A 261 18.74 -6.79 -3.44
N PHE A 262 17.51 -6.45 -3.11
CA PHE A 262 17.21 -5.17 -2.52
C PHE A 262 18.05 -4.96 -1.25
N PHE A 263 18.16 -5.97 -0.38
CA PHE A 263 18.98 -5.86 0.83
C PHE A 263 20.48 -5.78 0.55
N ARG A 264 21.00 -6.42 -0.51
CA ARG A 264 22.40 -6.27 -0.91
C ARG A 264 22.70 -4.87 -1.42
N GLU A 265 21.80 -4.30 -2.22
CA GLU A 265 21.89 -2.91 -2.68
C GLU A 265 21.88 -1.95 -1.48
N LEU A 266 20.97 -2.19 -0.52
CA LEU A 266 20.93 -1.44 0.74
C LEU A 266 22.26 -1.58 1.51
N ALA A 267 22.81 -2.78 1.62
CA ALA A 267 24.07 -3.03 2.32
C ALA A 267 25.26 -2.29 1.71
N ALA A 268 25.24 -2.00 0.40
CA ALA A 268 26.30 -1.25 -0.27
C ALA A 268 26.33 0.25 0.10
N LEU A 269 25.23 0.79 0.65
CA LEU A 269 25.16 2.20 1.05
C LEU A 269 25.90 2.46 2.38
N PRO A 270 26.36 3.70 2.62
CA PRO A 270 26.80 4.13 3.95
C PRO A 270 25.68 3.94 5.00
N PRO A 271 25.98 3.58 6.26
CA PRO A 271 24.98 3.35 7.31
C PRO A 271 23.91 4.44 7.43
N SER A 272 24.31 5.72 7.36
CA SER A 272 23.38 6.86 7.43
C SER A 272 22.40 6.95 6.26
N GLU A 273 22.75 6.40 5.10
CA GLU A 273 21.88 6.36 3.92
C GLU A 273 20.96 5.15 3.96
N ARG A 274 21.43 3.98 4.42
CA ARG A 274 20.59 2.77 4.61
C ARG A 274 19.33 3.08 5.39
N VAL A 275 19.51 3.79 6.50
CA VAL A 275 18.44 4.16 7.43
C VAL A 275 17.45 5.11 6.76
N LYS A 276 17.92 6.09 5.99
CA LYS A 276 17.04 7.01 5.25
C LYS A 276 16.25 6.29 4.17
N VAL A 277 16.89 5.39 3.41
CA VAL A 277 16.22 4.58 2.37
C VAL A 277 15.11 3.74 2.99
N LEU A 278 15.37 3.07 4.11
CA LEU A 278 14.41 2.17 4.75
C LEU A 278 13.26 2.92 5.44
N ILE A 279 13.54 4.07 6.07
CA ILE A 279 12.54 4.83 6.86
C ILE A 279 11.74 5.80 5.98
N LEU A 280 12.40 6.52 5.08
CA LEU A 280 11.78 7.61 4.31
C LEU A 280 11.35 7.17 2.91
N GLY A 281 11.80 5.99 2.46
CA GLY A 281 11.67 5.53 1.09
C GLY A 281 12.65 6.29 0.17
N ALA A 282 13.51 5.57 -0.54
CA ALA A 282 14.32 6.16 -1.62
C ALA A 282 13.91 5.62 -2.99
N GLN A 283 14.10 6.46 -4.01
CA GLN A 283 13.97 6.08 -5.41
C GLN A 283 15.07 5.10 -5.80
N GLU A 284 14.73 4.15 -6.69
CA GLU A 284 15.65 3.15 -7.21
C GLU A 284 16.94 3.80 -7.73
N PRO A 285 18.13 3.35 -7.31
CA PRO A 285 19.38 3.82 -7.91
C PRO A 285 19.44 3.41 -9.39
N GLU A 286 20.02 4.27 -10.23
CA GLU A 286 20.19 4.03 -11.66
C GLU A 286 21.15 2.84 -11.87
N ARG A 287 20.62 1.70 -12.34
CA ARG A 287 21.41 0.47 -12.57
C ARG A 287 22.24 0.54 -13.84
N THR A 288 23.43 -0.06 -13.80
CA THR A 288 24.33 -0.15 -14.95
C THR A 288 24.68 -1.60 -15.28
N LEU A 289 25.05 -1.87 -16.53
CA LEU A 289 25.45 -3.22 -16.99
C LEU A 289 26.76 -3.74 -16.36
N SER A 290 27.40 -2.95 -15.48
CA SER A 290 28.60 -3.30 -14.73
C SER A 290 28.33 -3.74 -13.29
N ASP A 291 27.07 -3.70 -12.84
CA ASP A 291 26.72 -4.12 -11.48
C ASP A 291 26.91 -5.64 -11.34
N GLU A 292 27.58 -6.08 -10.26
CA GLU A 292 27.93 -7.49 -10.08
C GLU A 292 26.69 -8.39 -10.05
N GLY A 293 26.72 -9.43 -10.89
CA GLY A 293 25.68 -10.45 -10.96
C GLY A 293 25.43 -11.16 -9.63
N ILE A 294 24.20 -11.62 -9.48
CA ILE A 294 23.60 -12.07 -8.23
C ILE A 294 23.76 -13.58 -8.13
N LEU A 295 23.91 -14.11 -6.91
CA LEU A 295 23.75 -15.54 -6.64
C LEU A 295 22.31 -15.97 -6.98
N VAL A 296 22.16 -16.64 -8.12
CA VAL A 296 20.93 -17.37 -8.46
C VAL A 296 20.88 -18.57 -7.53
N PHE A 297 19.90 -18.62 -6.64
CA PHE A 297 19.64 -19.82 -5.85
C PHE A 297 18.99 -20.86 -6.75
N ASP A 298 19.79 -21.79 -7.24
CA ASP A 298 19.28 -22.88 -8.07
C ASP A 298 18.35 -23.78 -7.25
N GLU A 299 17.25 -24.23 -7.86
CA GLU A 299 16.45 -25.31 -7.28
C GLU A 299 17.29 -26.57 -7.29
N THR A 300 17.97 -26.89 -6.19
CA THR A 300 18.77 -28.11 -6.11
C THR A 300 17.92 -29.32 -6.50
N ASP A 301 18.40 -30.14 -7.42
CA ASP A 301 17.78 -31.39 -7.83
C ASP A 301 17.49 -32.31 -6.63
N ASP A 302 18.23 -32.17 -5.54
CA ASP A 302 18.00 -32.89 -4.28
C ASP A 302 16.66 -32.54 -3.61
N LYS A 303 16.19 -31.29 -3.71
CA LYS A 303 14.86 -30.87 -3.21
C LYS A 303 13.74 -31.33 -4.15
N LYS A 304 13.96 -31.29 -5.47
CA LYS A 304 13.05 -31.91 -6.46
C LYS A 304 12.97 -33.42 -6.29
N ALA A 305 14.09 -34.08 -6.02
CA ALA A 305 14.19 -35.52 -5.78
C ALA A 305 13.62 -35.92 -4.42
N ALA A 306 13.77 -35.10 -3.38
CA ALA A 306 13.12 -35.30 -2.08
C ALA A 306 11.60 -35.16 -2.19
N ALA A 307 11.10 -34.15 -2.93
CA ALA A 307 9.68 -34.01 -3.24
C ALA A 307 9.14 -35.20 -4.04
N LYS A 308 9.93 -35.74 -5.00
CA LYS A 308 9.56 -36.92 -5.79
C LYS A 308 9.55 -38.24 -5.01
N ARG A 309 10.28 -38.33 -3.88
CA ARG A 309 10.34 -39.52 -3.00
C ARG A 309 9.19 -39.58 -1.99
N LEU A 310 8.52 -38.47 -1.72
CA LEU A 310 7.39 -38.40 -0.77
C LEU A 310 6.01 -38.59 -1.41
N VAL A 311 5.96 -38.70 -2.74
CA VAL A 311 4.72 -39.00 -3.46
C VAL A 311 4.64 -40.52 -3.65
N THR A 312 3.89 -41.20 -2.79
CA THR A 312 3.18 -42.41 -3.22
C THR A 312 2.27 -42.00 -4.36
N GLU A 313 2.48 -42.60 -5.53
CA GLU A 313 1.70 -42.34 -6.74
C GLU A 313 0.20 -42.54 -6.42
N PRO A 314 -0.62 -41.47 -6.43
CA PRO A 314 -2.03 -41.61 -6.12
C PRO A 314 -2.75 -42.24 -7.32
N GLU A 315 -3.69 -43.14 -7.04
CA GLU A 315 -4.73 -43.51 -8.01
C GLU A 315 -5.40 -42.23 -8.54
N PRO A 316 -5.84 -42.21 -9.81
CA PRO A 316 -6.33 -40.99 -10.42
C PRO A 316 -7.68 -40.60 -9.80
N GLU A 317 -7.64 -39.66 -8.88
CA GLU A 317 -8.82 -38.92 -8.42
C GLU A 317 -9.20 -37.85 -9.46
N PRO A 318 -10.51 -37.57 -9.62
CA PRO A 318 -11.00 -36.60 -10.60
C PRO A 318 -10.56 -35.18 -10.21
N GLU A 319 -10.16 -34.41 -11.23
CA GLU A 319 -9.59 -33.06 -11.07
C GLU A 319 -10.49 -32.14 -10.22
N PRO A 320 -9.94 -31.43 -9.22
CA PRO A 320 -10.66 -30.37 -8.52
C PRO A 320 -10.77 -29.13 -9.41
N GLU A 321 -11.96 -28.55 -9.47
CA GLU A 321 -12.21 -27.29 -10.20
C GLU A 321 -11.36 -26.14 -9.62
N PRO A 322 -10.67 -25.36 -10.46
CA PRO A 322 -9.84 -24.25 -10.01
C PRO A 322 -10.71 -23.07 -9.52
N GLU A 323 -10.35 -22.48 -8.38
CA GLU A 323 -10.88 -21.17 -7.97
C GLU A 323 -10.56 -20.12 -9.05
N PRO A 324 -11.53 -19.26 -9.43
CA PRO A 324 -11.39 -18.38 -10.57
C PRO A 324 -10.36 -17.28 -10.29
N ILE A 325 -9.24 -17.34 -11.02
CA ILE A 325 -8.36 -16.19 -11.28
C ILE A 325 -9.26 -15.04 -11.76
N PRO A 326 -9.20 -13.83 -11.18
CA PRO A 326 -9.98 -12.71 -11.70
C PRO A 326 -9.60 -12.50 -13.17
N GLU A 327 -10.57 -12.73 -14.05
CA GLU A 327 -10.34 -12.68 -15.49
C GLU A 327 -9.67 -11.34 -15.86
N PRO A 328 -8.61 -11.37 -16.68
CA PRO A 328 -8.05 -10.14 -17.22
C PRO A 328 -9.17 -9.36 -17.91
N GLU A 329 -9.26 -8.05 -17.64
CA GLU A 329 -10.32 -7.25 -18.23
C GLU A 329 -10.28 -7.32 -19.77
N PRO A 330 -11.44 -7.47 -20.43
CA PRO A 330 -11.47 -7.65 -21.87
C PRO A 330 -10.84 -6.46 -22.60
N VAL A 331 -10.06 -6.76 -23.64
CA VAL A 331 -9.41 -5.75 -24.49
C VAL A 331 -10.46 -4.85 -25.13
N GLY A 332 -10.28 -3.53 -24.99
CA GLY A 332 -11.19 -2.52 -25.54
C GLY A 332 -12.32 -2.10 -24.59
N LEU A 333 -12.28 -2.52 -23.33
CA LEU A 333 -13.17 -2.05 -22.28
C LEU A 333 -12.84 -0.61 -21.88
N PRO A 334 -13.82 0.33 -21.83
CA PRO A 334 -13.54 1.68 -21.36
C PRO A 334 -13.02 1.68 -19.90
N PRO A 335 -12.04 2.54 -19.56
CA PRO A 335 -11.58 2.71 -18.19
C PRO A 335 -12.68 3.24 -17.27
N LEU A 336 -12.59 2.95 -15.97
CA LEU A 336 -13.51 3.50 -14.95
C LEU A 336 -13.41 5.03 -14.92
N ILE A 337 -14.55 5.69 -14.67
CA ILE A 337 -14.61 7.14 -14.54
C ILE A 337 -13.77 7.61 -13.34
N GLU A 338 -12.84 8.52 -13.62
CA GLU A 338 -12.03 9.18 -12.59
C GLU A 338 -12.86 10.28 -11.90
N PRO A 339 -12.50 10.66 -10.65
CA PRO A 339 -13.28 11.62 -9.86
C PRO A 339 -13.25 13.07 -10.36
N GLU A 340 -12.52 13.31 -11.44
CA GLU A 340 -12.28 14.63 -12.01
C GLU A 340 -13.01 14.81 -13.33
N GLY A 341 -13.64 15.97 -13.49
CA GLY A 341 -14.29 16.39 -14.73
C GLY A 341 -15.75 15.90 -14.88
N TRP A 342 -16.52 16.68 -15.63
CA TRP A 342 -17.88 16.32 -16.04
C TRP A 342 -17.84 15.23 -17.11
N SER A 343 -18.93 14.50 -17.31
CA SER A 343 -19.06 13.61 -18.46
C SER A 343 -20.49 13.56 -18.98
N VAL A 344 -20.66 13.00 -20.17
CA VAL A 344 -21.99 12.67 -20.72
C VAL A 344 -22.13 11.17 -20.88
N GLN A 345 -23.21 10.61 -20.32
CA GLN A 345 -23.59 9.23 -20.51
C GLN A 345 -24.39 9.10 -21.81
N VAL A 346 -23.98 8.19 -22.69
CA VAL A 346 -24.63 7.94 -23.98
C VAL A 346 -25.32 6.58 -24.05
N ALA A 347 -24.99 5.64 -23.16
CA ALA A 347 -25.68 4.35 -23.09
C ALA A 347 -25.53 3.67 -21.72
N ALA A 348 -26.28 2.59 -21.51
CA ALA A 348 -26.10 1.64 -20.41
C ALA A 348 -26.33 0.22 -20.91
N TYR A 349 -25.52 -0.72 -20.43
CA TYR A 349 -25.47 -2.11 -20.88
C TYR A 349 -25.49 -3.07 -19.71
N ARG A 350 -25.87 -4.33 -19.95
CA ARG A 350 -25.90 -5.38 -18.92
C ARG A 350 -24.56 -6.11 -18.78
N THR A 351 -23.75 -6.12 -19.84
CA THR A 351 -22.46 -6.84 -19.85
C THR A 351 -21.31 -6.00 -20.41
N LYS A 352 -20.07 -6.35 -20.02
CA LYS A 352 -18.83 -5.73 -20.53
C LYS A 352 -18.72 -5.82 -22.06
N ASP A 353 -19.08 -6.96 -22.65
CA ASP A 353 -19.10 -7.15 -24.10
C ASP A 353 -20.07 -6.22 -24.85
N GLN A 354 -21.24 -6.01 -24.27
CA GLN A 354 -22.21 -5.05 -24.81
C GLN A 354 -21.69 -3.62 -24.72
N LEU A 355 -20.99 -3.29 -23.62
CA LEU A 355 -20.33 -2.00 -23.45
C LEU A 355 -19.25 -1.78 -24.52
N ILE A 356 -18.38 -2.76 -24.77
CA ILE A 356 -17.32 -2.69 -25.78
C ILE A 356 -17.91 -2.49 -27.19
N ARG A 357 -18.91 -3.30 -27.56
CA ARG A 357 -19.62 -3.14 -28.85
C ARG A 357 -20.35 -1.81 -28.94
N GLY A 358 -20.94 -1.37 -27.84
CA GLY A 358 -21.61 -0.09 -27.69
C GLY A 358 -20.68 1.08 -27.91
N GLN A 359 -19.52 1.08 -27.25
CA GLN A 359 -18.47 2.07 -27.44
C GLN A 359 -18.11 2.20 -28.92
N LYS A 360 -17.78 1.07 -29.58
CA LYS A 360 -17.44 1.07 -31.00
C LYS A 360 -18.57 1.68 -31.85
N TYR A 361 -19.82 1.26 -31.62
CA TYR A 361 -20.98 1.80 -32.34
C TYR A 361 -21.14 3.32 -32.16
N TYR A 362 -21.07 3.81 -30.91
CA TYR A 362 -21.27 5.23 -30.62
C TYR A 362 -20.12 6.08 -31.17
N TRP A 363 -18.86 5.64 -30.99
CA TRP A 363 -17.69 6.36 -31.50
C TRP A 363 -17.60 6.36 -33.02
N ASP A 364 -18.06 5.30 -33.70
CA ASP A 364 -18.12 5.28 -35.17
C ASP A 364 -19.27 6.17 -35.69
N LYS A 365 -20.46 6.08 -35.09
CA LYS A 365 -21.66 6.77 -35.57
C LYS A 365 -21.66 8.27 -35.28
N TYR A 366 -21.18 8.66 -34.10
CA TYR A 366 -21.15 10.05 -33.63
C TYR A 366 -19.72 10.59 -33.58
N ARG A 367 -18.86 10.11 -34.48
CA ARG A 367 -17.42 10.39 -34.51
C ARG A 367 -17.07 11.87 -34.36
N ILE A 368 -17.79 12.76 -35.06
CA ILE A 368 -17.55 14.21 -35.01
C ILE A 368 -17.64 14.76 -33.57
N ILE A 369 -18.55 14.22 -32.75
CA ILE A 369 -18.83 14.71 -31.40
C ILE A 369 -18.03 13.93 -30.35
N LEU A 370 -17.87 12.61 -30.55
CA LEU A 370 -17.29 11.72 -29.54
C LEU A 370 -15.79 11.42 -29.71
N GLU A 371 -15.22 11.50 -30.92
CA GLU A 371 -13.78 11.27 -31.16
C GLU A 371 -12.87 12.21 -30.35
N PRO A 372 -13.22 13.50 -30.12
CA PRO A 372 -12.43 14.36 -29.25
C PRO A 372 -12.51 14.02 -27.75
N LEU A 373 -13.40 13.11 -27.35
CA LEU A 373 -13.64 12.75 -25.95
C LEU A 373 -13.18 11.31 -25.68
N GLU A 374 -12.69 11.06 -24.47
CA GLU A 374 -12.27 9.71 -24.10
C GLU A 374 -13.49 8.87 -23.68
N PRO A 375 -13.58 7.59 -24.13
CA PRO A 375 -14.57 6.67 -23.64
C PRO A 375 -14.26 6.29 -22.20
N ARG A 376 -15.27 6.34 -21.34
CA ARG A 376 -15.19 6.01 -19.91
C ARG A 376 -16.37 5.14 -19.52
N ARG A 377 -16.26 4.36 -18.45
CA ARG A 377 -17.37 3.58 -17.91
C ARG A 377 -17.65 3.93 -16.47
N SER A 378 -18.91 3.75 -16.07
CA SER A 378 -19.24 3.61 -14.65
C SER A 378 -20.15 2.43 -14.39
N GLU A 379 -20.05 1.90 -13.18
CA GLU A 379 -20.70 0.66 -12.77
C GLU A 379 -21.71 0.97 -11.68
N VAL A 380 -22.98 0.65 -11.93
CA VAL A 380 -24.07 0.91 -10.99
C VAL A 380 -24.86 -0.36 -10.75
N ASP A 381 -25.12 -0.67 -9.49
CA ASP A 381 -26.13 -1.64 -9.12
C ASP A 381 -27.33 -0.93 -8.52
N PHE A 382 -28.49 -1.09 -9.15
CA PHE A 382 -29.73 -0.57 -8.62
C PHE A 382 -30.41 -1.53 -7.64
N GLY A 383 -29.91 -2.77 -7.50
CA GLY A 383 -30.51 -3.84 -6.71
C GLY A 383 -31.88 -4.26 -7.25
N GLU A 384 -32.61 -5.03 -6.46
CA GLU A 384 -33.99 -5.38 -6.77
C GLU A 384 -34.93 -4.19 -6.53
N ARG A 385 -35.44 -3.60 -7.62
CA ARG A 385 -36.41 -2.50 -7.58
C ARG A 385 -37.71 -2.94 -8.22
N LYS A 386 -38.83 -2.54 -7.61
CA LYS A 386 -40.19 -2.77 -8.15
C LYS A 386 -40.46 -2.03 -9.47
N ALA A 387 -39.72 -0.94 -9.74
CA ALA A 387 -39.80 -0.18 -10.98
C ALA A 387 -38.44 -0.19 -11.70
N PRO A 388 -38.41 -0.41 -13.03
CA PRO A 388 -37.16 -0.44 -13.79
C PRO A 388 -36.51 0.95 -13.91
N PRO A 389 -35.18 1.02 -14.05
CA PRO A 389 -34.25 -0.11 -14.18
C PRO A 389 -33.85 -0.73 -12.82
N GLY A 390 -33.89 -2.06 -12.75
CA GLY A 390 -33.38 -2.86 -11.64
C GLY A 390 -32.15 -3.68 -12.04
N GLY A 391 -31.31 -4.02 -11.06
CA GLY A 391 -30.06 -4.77 -11.22
C GLY A 391 -28.88 -3.95 -11.72
N PHE A 392 -27.81 -4.66 -12.09
CA PHE A 392 -26.52 -4.09 -12.47
C PHE A 392 -26.47 -3.55 -13.91
N PHE A 393 -25.73 -2.45 -14.10
CA PHE A 393 -25.47 -1.84 -15.39
C PHE A 393 -24.04 -1.27 -15.51
N TYR A 394 -23.49 -1.42 -16.70
CA TYR A 394 -22.31 -0.72 -17.19
C TYR A 394 -22.74 0.50 -18.01
N ARG A 395 -22.46 1.71 -17.54
CA ARG A 395 -22.76 2.97 -18.22
C ARG A 395 -21.61 3.37 -19.13
N LEU A 396 -21.91 3.75 -20.36
CA LEU A 396 -20.94 4.28 -21.31
C LEU A 396 -20.96 5.81 -21.25
N ASN A 397 -19.83 6.40 -20.89
CA ASN A 397 -19.64 7.84 -20.72
C ASN A 397 -18.58 8.38 -21.69
N ALA A 398 -18.66 9.67 -22.02
CA ALA A 398 -17.66 10.42 -22.77
C ALA A 398 -17.19 11.64 -21.93
N GLY A 399 -15.89 11.77 -21.75
CA GLY A 399 -15.28 12.81 -20.92
C GLY A 399 -13.75 12.71 -20.89
N PRO A 400 -13.04 13.50 -20.06
CA PRO A 400 -13.57 14.46 -19.11
C PRO A 400 -13.96 15.77 -19.80
N LEU A 401 -14.98 16.44 -19.26
CA LEU A 401 -15.46 17.74 -19.69
C LEU A 401 -15.15 18.76 -18.59
N ARG A 402 -14.76 19.97 -18.99
CA ARG A 402 -14.22 21.01 -18.08
C ARG A 402 -15.26 21.50 -17.08
N ASP A 403 -16.48 21.69 -17.54
CA ASP A 403 -17.55 22.27 -16.74
C ASP A 403 -18.94 21.81 -17.24
N LEU A 404 -19.97 22.19 -16.48
CA LEU A 404 -21.37 21.89 -16.80
C LEU A 404 -21.81 22.51 -18.14
N GLN A 405 -21.24 23.65 -18.54
CA GLN A 405 -21.61 24.32 -19.78
C GLN A 405 -21.15 23.49 -20.99
N GLN A 406 -19.90 23.05 -20.98
CA GLN A 406 -19.37 22.13 -21.99
C GLN A 406 -20.16 20.81 -22.01
N ALA A 407 -20.53 20.28 -20.85
CA ALA A 407 -21.36 19.08 -20.77
C ALA A 407 -22.75 19.27 -21.39
N ARG A 408 -23.36 20.46 -21.24
CA ARG A 408 -24.63 20.80 -21.89
C ARG A 408 -24.50 20.91 -23.40
N GLU A 409 -23.44 21.54 -23.89
CA GLU A 409 -23.18 21.71 -25.32
C GLU A 409 -22.99 20.35 -26.01
N VAL A 410 -22.09 19.51 -25.51
CA VAL A 410 -21.87 18.15 -26.03
C VAL A 410 -23.17 17.33 -25.99
N CYS A 411 -23.93 17.43 -24.89
CA CYS A 411 -25.19 16.70 -24.77
C CYS A 411 -26.27 17.20 -25.73
N ALA A 412 -26.29 18.50 -26.04
CA ALA A 412 -27.20 19.08 -27.02
C ALA A 412 -26.84 18.62 -28.44
N ASP A 413 -25.56 18.63 -28.80
CA ASP A 413 -25.06 18.16 -30.09
C ASP A 413 -25.38 16.67 -30.31
N LEU A 414 -25.16 15.84 -29.29
CA LEU A 414 -25.51 14.43 -29.32
C LEU A 414 -27.01 14.22 -29.54
N LYS A 415 -27.86 14.95 -28.82
CA LYS A 415 -29.32 14.87 -28.98
C LYS A 415 -29.78 15.36 -30.35
N ALA A 416 -29.18 16.44 -30.88
CA ALA A 416 -29.46 16.93 -32.22
C ALA A 416 -29.07 15.92 -33.31
N ALA A 417 -27.99 15.16 -33.09
CA ALA A 417 -27.58 14.04 -33.93
C ALA A 417 -28.42 12.76 -33.72
N GLY A 418 -29.39 12.77 -32.80
CA GLY A 418 -30.26 11.63 -32.50
C GLY A 418 -29.64 10.58 -31.57
N ALA A 419 -28.59 10.93 -30.82
CA ALA A 419 -28.08 10.11 -29.73
C ALA A 419 -28.82 10.43 -28.41
N PRO A 420 -29.06 9.43 -27.55
CA PRO A 420 -29.45 9.70 -26.17
C PRO A 420 -28.28 10.31 -25.40
N CYS A 421 -28.59 11.17 -24.41
CA CYS A 421 -27.55 11.78 -23.58
C CYS A 421 -28.07 12.22 -22.20
N TRP A 422 -27.28 11.91 -21.16
CA TRP A 422 -27.44 12.37 -19.78
C TRP A 422 -26.14 12.99 -19.27
N ILE A 423 -26.24 14.16 -18.63
CA ILE A 423 -25.08 14.82 -18.04
C ILE A 423 -24.76 14.19 -16.69
N ARG A 424 -23.49 13.91 -16.44
CA ARG A 424 -22.97 13.35 -15.19
C ARG A 424 -22.01 14.35 -14.53
N PRO A 425 -22.24 14.75 -13.26
CA PRO A 425 -21.29 15.57 -12.53
C PRO A 425 -20.01 14.78 -12.21
N PRO A 426 -18.91 15.45 -11.84
CA PRO A 426 -17.76 14.78 -11.24
C PRO A 426 -18.21 14.03 -9.97
N GLU A 427 -17.96 12.73 -9.90
CA GLU A 427 -18.35 11.88 -8.76
C GLU A 427 -17.10 11.37 -8.04
N PRO A 428 -17.00 11.47 -6.70
CA PRO A 428 -15.74 11.24 -5.97
C PRO A 428 -15.23 9.79 -6.02
N VAL A 429 -16.07 8.78 -6.34
CA VAL A 429 -15.67 7.39 -6.68
C VAL A 429 -16.86 6.66 -7.35
N GLU A 430 -16.78 6.27 -8.63
CA GLU A 430 -17.71 5.28 -9.25
C GLU A 430 -16.90 4.01 -9.60
N GLY A 431 -17.12 2.87 -8.90
CA GLY A 431 -16.39 1.63 -9.18
C GLY A 431 -16.16 0.61 -8.05
N ARG A 432 -16.84 0.68 -6.89
CA ARG A 432 -16.89 -0.46 -5.94
C ARG A 432 -18.32 -0.98 -5.81
N LEU A 433 -18.56 -2.15 -6.40
CA LEU A 433 -19.66 -3.03 -6.02
C LEU A 433 -19.51 -3.45 -4.55
N PRO A 434 -20.58 -3.45 -3.73
CA PRO A 434 -20.61 -4.20 -2.48
C PRO A 434 -20.32 -5.69 -2.78
N ALA A 435 -19.50 -6.34 -1.96
CA ALA A 435 -19.00 -7.71 -2.18
C ALA A 435 -20.07 -8.83 -2.16
N ALA A 436 -21.35 -8.52 -2.29
CA ALA A 436 -22.46 -9.46 -2.16
C ALA A 436 -23.02 -10.00 -3.49
N HIS A 437 -22.44 -9.63 -4.64
CA HIS A 437 -22.97 -10.04 -5.96
C HIS A 437 -21.88 -10.53 -6.92
N LYS A 438 -21.03 -11.44 -6.46
CA LYS A 438 -20.38 -12.39 -7.37
C LYS A 438 -21.24 -13.65 -7.32
N GLU A 439 -22.10 -13.77 -8.34
CA GLU A 439 -23.09 -14.85 -8.54
C GLU A 439 -22.44 -16.24 -8.61
N PRO A 440 -23.20 -17.33 -8.39
CA PRO A 440 -22.68 -18.68 -8.17
C PRO A 440 -21.88 -19.25 -9.33
#